data_AF-A0ABD0JSY9-F1
#
_entry.id   AF-A0ABD0JSY9-F1
#
_cell.length_a   1.000
_cell.length_b   1.000
_cell.length_c   1.000
_cell.angle_alpha   90.00
_cell.angle_beta   90.00
_cell.angle_gamma   90.00
#
_symmetry.space_group_name_H-M   'P 1'
#
loop_
_entity.id
_entity.type
_entity.pdbx_description
1 polymer ?
#
loop_
_entity_poly.entity_id
_entity_poly.type
_entity_poly.pdbx_seq_one_letter_code
_entity_poly.pdbx_strand_id
1 'polypeptide(L)'
;MSAKGFRDGETFIAAEFKWQDSRRQVSKVLYVSTKKNASAHFQPWDVFKTVSRKSETMYEATTNWFEVAAKTLKLFFFLLLFLCVLCTAVVSKASLLLMTNAIGNADLGNENRDRWVYLLIGVVCIPYLVTFFESLFRALFGNFHRPSFGNMAWILLVESIHSFGLCLLLFRVLPCLDTVRCLLLMNALCSIPATLRLFATKRSDDPRRKVTTAILDVLAVLMQLSAYVIALVSMKSECVKTQEPTDNSKGTSTSGTCTGLRGGGFMTGSGSAWDNAYSLSDMSWEIPLALLLISTNWWENFCDKDLRIGCLYLPVKNYKDALHRVRTKAYILASLWKIGLTFGFAYLLVPDLSLVHVAFKGFDGDTC
;
A
#
# COMPACT_ATOMS: atom_id res chain seq x y z
N MET A 1 -15.11 -47.37 -29.60
CA MET A 1 -13.80 -46.74 -29.91
C MET A 1 -13.88 -45.29 -29.42
N SER A 2 -13.29 -44.94 -28.27
CA SER A 2 -11.85 -44.72 -28.06
C SER A 2 -11.36 -43.54 -28.91
N ALA A 3 -10.71 -42.48 -28.42
CA ALA A 3 -10.26 -42.08 -27.08
C ALA A 3 -9.57 -40.70 -27.17
N LYS A 4 -9.44 -40.02 -26.01
CA LYS A 4 -8.30 -39.17 -25.55
C LYS A 4 -7.98 -37.88 -26.35
N GLY A 5 -7.50 -36.78 -25.76
CA GLY A 5 -7.01 -36.44 -24.43
C GLY A 5 -6.61 -34.95 -24.43
N PHE A 6 -6.81 -34.23 -23.32
CA PHE A 6 -5.74 -33.81 -22.40
C PHE A 6 -4.91 -32.61 -22.89
N ARG A 7 -5.03 -31.43 -22.25
CA ARG A 7 -4.18 -31.00 -21.12
C ARG A 7 -4.40 -29.53 -20.74
N ASP A 8 -4.15 -29.29 -19.46
CA ASP A 8 -4.03 -28.06 -18.66
C ASP A 8 -3.22 -26.94 -19.34
N GLY A 9 -3.25 -25.65 -18.97
CA GLY A 9 -3.66 -24.96 -17.76
C GLY A 9 -3.32 -23.46 -17.93
N GLU A 10 -3.24 -22.73 -16.82
CA GLU A 10 -2.76 -21.33 -16.68
C GLU A 10 -3.78 -20.21 -17.00
N THR A 11 -4.57 -19.82 -15.99
CA THR A 11 -5.07 -18.44 -15.85
C THR A 11 -5.05 -18.03 -14.37
N PHE A 12 -3.84 -17.94 -13.82
CA PHE A 12 -3.54 -17.01 -12.73
C PHE A 12 -2.84 -15.80 -13.38
N ILE A 13 -3.02 -14.59 -12.84
CA ILE A 13 -2.55 -13.28 -13.35
C ILE A 13 -3.46 -12.65 -14.44
N ALA A 14 -4.68 -12.23 -14.05
CA ALA A 14 -5.62 -11.55 -14.97
C ALA A 14 -6.15 -10.19 -14.49
N ALA A 15 -5.59 -9.60 -13.43
CA ALA A 15 -6.07 -8.30 -12.91
C ALA A 15 -5.31 -7.09 -13.49
N GLU A 16 -4.04 -7.25 -13.87
CA GLU A 16 -3.21 -6.15 -14.42
C GLU A 16 -3.12 -6.13 -15.95
N PHE A 17 -3.65 -7.15 -16.64
CA PHE A 17 -3.56 -7.28 -18.09
C PHE A 17 -4.71 -6.62 -18.86
N LYS A 18 -5.79 -6.20 -18.19
CA LYS A 18 -7.03 -5.77 -18.86
C LYS A 18 -6.97 -4.35 -19.45
N TRP A 19 -6.01 -3.51 -19.03
CA TRP A 19 -5.85 -2.15 -19.54
C TRP A 19 -5.07 -2.06 -20.87
N GLN A 20 -4.17 -3.01 -21.16
CA GLN A 20 -3.48 -3.08 -22.45
C GLN A 20 -4.28 -3.83 -23.52
N ASP A 21 -5.19 -4.74 -23.12
CA ASP A 21 -5.87 -5.63 -24.07
C ASP A 21 -6.97 -4.93 -24.87
N SER A 22 -7.64 -3.88 -24.35
CA SER A 22 -8.62 -3.14 -25.16
C SER A 22 -7.99 -2.41 -26.36
N ARG A 23 -6.76 -1.89 -26.23
CA ARG A 23 -6.03 -1.33 -27.38
C ARG A 23 -5.53 -2.43 -28.34
N ARG A 24 -5.06 -3.57 -27.81
CA ARG A 24 -4.61 -4.69 -28.66
C ARG A 24 -5.75 -5.43 -29.36
N GLN A 25 -6.93 -5.54 -28.77
CA GLN A 25 -8.12 -6.15 -29.38
C GLN A 25 -8.67 -5.29 -30.51
N VAL A 26 -8.76 -3.96 -30.32
CA VAL A 26 -9.11 -3.04 -31.41
C VAL A 26 -8.06 -3.11 -32.52
N SER A 27 -6.75 -3.14 -32.19
CA SER A 27 -5.69 -3.31 -33.20
C SER A 27 -5.74 -4.69 -33.90
N LYS A 28 -6.05 -5.79 -33.18
CA LYS A 28 -6.17 -7.14 -33.76
C LYS A 28 -7.42 -7.29 -34.63
N VAL A 29 -8.55 -6.72 -34.25
CA VAL A 29 -9.77 -6.71 -35.08
C VAL A 29 -9.54 -5.88 -36.34
N LEU A 30 -8.84 -4.73 -36.24
CA LEU A 30 -8.46 -3.94 -37.41
C LEU A 30 -7.50 -4.72 -38.32
N TYR A 31 -6.50 -5.42 -37.76
CA TYR A 31 -5.53 -6.25 -38.50
C TYR A 31 -6.16 -7.49 -39.15
N VAL A 32 -7.10 -8.14 -38.48
CA VAL A 32 -7.81 -9.32 -39.01
C VAL A 32 -8.83 -8.90 -40.07
N SER A 33 -9.48 -7.75 -39.91
CA SER A 33 -10.39 -7.19 -40.93
C SER A 33 -9.64 -6.77 -42.20
N THR A 34 -8.40 -6.29 -42.10
CA THR A 34 -7.59 -5.96 -43.30
C THR A 34 -7.12 -7.19 -44.07
N LYS A 35 -6.98 -8.36 -43.42
CA LYS A 35 -6.53 -9.58 -44.11
C LYS A 35 -7.60 -10.26 -44.96
N LYS A 36 -8.90 -10.02 -44.70
CA LYS A 36 -9.99 -10.71 -45.40
C LYS A 36 -10.44 -10.05 -46.71
N ASN A 37 -10.04 -8.80 -46.97
CA ASN A 37 -10.40 -8.05 -48.18
C ASN A 37 -9.21 -7.78 -49.12
N ALA A 38 -8.16 -8.60 -49.06
CA ALA A 38 -6.99 -8.46 -49.93
C ALA A 38 -7.17 -9.14 -51.31
N SER A 39 -8.30 -8.90 -51.97
CA SER A 39 -8.38 -8.87 -53.44
C SER A 39 -8.21 -7.41 -53.86
N ALA A 40 -7.03 -6.87 -53.60
CA ALA A 40 -6.69 -5.48 -53.85
C ALA A 40 -6.41 -5.27 -55.34
N HIS A 41 -7.20 -4.39 -55.98
CA HIS A 41 -6.93 -3.82 -57.29
C HIS A 41 -5.45 -3.40 -57.40
N PHE A 42 -4.79 -3.81 -58.48
CA PHE A 42 -3.42 -3.40 -58.79
C PHE A 42 -3.41 -1.89 -59.10
N GLN A 43 -2.86 -1.08 -58.19
CA GLN A 43 -2.60 0.34 -58.44
C GLN A 43 -1.10 0.54 -58.67
N PRO A 44 -0.68 0.92 -59.89
CA PRO A 44 0.74 0.93 -60.30
C PRO A 44 1.61 1.96 -59.60
N TRP A 45 1.04 2.87 -58.80
CA TRP A 45 1.77 3.91 -58.08
C TRP A 45 2.16 3.52 -56.63
N ASP A 46 1.73 2.36 -56.13
CA ASP A 46 2.08 1.90 -54.78
C ASP A 46 3.22 0.86 -54.82
N VAL A 47 4.44 1.37 -55.00
CA VAL A 47 5.69 0.61 -55.11
C VAL A 47 6.21 0.13 -53.74
N PHE A 48 5.73 0.72 -52.64
CA PHE A 48 6.19 0.42 -51.28
C PHE A 48 5.30 -0.59 -50.56
N LYS A 49 5.09 -1.75 -51.19
CA LYS A 49 4.66 -2.91 -50.42
C LYS A 49 5.84 -3.36 -49.56
N THR A 50 5.73 -3.19 -48.24
CA THR A 50 6.60 -3.90 -47.30
C THR A 50 6.33 -5.39 -47.49
N VAL A 51 7.08 -6.03 -48.37
CA VAL A 51 7.11 -7.49 -48.48
C VAL A 51 7.50 -7.97 -47.10
N SER A 52 6.54 -8.50 -46.34
CA SER A 52 6.88 -9.19 -45.09
C SER A 52 7.82 -10.30 -45.52
N ARG A 53 9.11 -10.15 -45.19
CA ARG A 53 10.15 -11.12 -45.53
C ARG A 53 9.70 -12.43 -44.88
N LYS A 54 9.11 -13.32 -45.68
CA LYS A 54 8.67 -14.63 -45.20
C LYS A 54 9.98 -15.37 -44.89
N SER A 55 10.28 -15.48 -43.61
CA SER A 55 11.50 -16.08 -43.09
C SER A 55 11.41 -17.59 -43.22
N GLU A 56 11.67 -18.13 -44.41
CA GLU A 56 11.83 -19.55 -44.71
C GLU A 56 13.05 -19.58 -45.66
N THR A 57 14.20 -20.25 -45.47
CA THR A 57 14.42 -21.70 -45.25
C THR A 57 15.91 -22.07 -45.00
N MET A 58 16.71 -21.35 -44.19
CA MET A 58 18.10 -21.80 -43.84
C MET A 58 18.50 -21.62 -42.36
N TYR A 59 17.65 -21.00 -41.56
CA TYR A 59 17.95 -20.62 -40.16
C TYR A 59 17.25 -21.50 -39.09
N GLU A 60 16.45 -22.49 -39.49
CA GLU A 60 15.53 -23.21 -38.59
C GLU A 60 16.21 -24.07 -37.50
N ALA A 61 17.45 -24.51 -37.69
CA ALA A 61 18.19 -25.27 -36.67
C ALA A 61 18.86 -24.37 -35.61
N THR A 62 19.31 -23.16 -35.98
CA THR A 62 19.94 -22.19 -35.08
C THR A 62 18.90 -21.37 -34.29
N THR A 63 17.71 -21.14 -34.84
CA THR A 63 16.64 -20.37 -34.19
C THR A 63 16.06 -21.03 -32.95
N ASN A 64 16.04 -22.36 -32.87
CA ASN A 64 15.46 -23.06 -31.71
C ASN A 64 16.25 -22.80 -30.42
N TRP A 65 17.58 -22.84 -30.47
CA TRP A 65 18.40 -22.53 -29.29
C TRP A 65 18.34 -21.06 -28.91
N PHE A 66 18.32 -20.16 -29.90
CA PHE A 66 18.16 -18.72 -29.65
C PHE A 66 16.78 -18.38 -29.08
N GLU A 67 15.71 -19.05 -29.53
CA GLU A 67 14.36 -18.87 -28.99
C GLU A 67 14.24 -19.38 -27.56
N VAL A 68 14.81 -20.55 -27.27
CA VAL A 68 14.89 -21.08 -25.90
C VAL A 68 15.72 -20.15 -25.02
N ALA A 69 16.88 -19.69 -25.48
CA ALA A 69 17.71 -18.74 -24.76
C ALA A 69 16.96 -17.42 -24.48
N ALA A 70 16.24 -16.88 -25.46
CA ALA A 70 15.44 -15.66 -25.29
C ALA A 70 14.27 -15.85 -24.31
N LYS A 71 13.60 -17.01 -24.32
CA LYS A 71 12.54 -17.36 -23.34
C LYS A 71 13.12 -17.51 -21.93
N THR A 72 14.24 -18.20 -21.78
CA THR A 72 14.94 -18.36 -20.50
C THR A 72 15.44 -17.02 -19.97
N LEU A 73 16.00 -16.18 -20.84
CA LEU A 73 16.45 -14.83 -20.47
C LEU A 73 15.28 -13.95 -20.00
N LYS A 74 14.12 -14.01 -20.68
CA LYS A 74 12.91 -13.32 -20.22
C LYS A 74 12.46 -13.83 -18.85
N LEU A 75 12.37 -15.14 -18.65
CA LEU A 75 12.01 -15.73 -17.37
C LEU A 75 12.97 -15.31 -16.26
N PHE A 76 14.28 -15.32 -16.56
CA PHE A 76 15.31 -14.85 -15.66
C PHE A 76 15.11 -13.37 -15.28
N PHE A 77 14.88 -12.48 -16.25
CA PHE A 77 14.60 -11.08 -15.95
C PHE A 77 13.31 -10.87 -15.15
N PHE A 78 12.24 -11.64 -15.43
CA PHE A 78 11.03 -11.58 -14.62
C PHE A 78 11.27 -12.06 -13.19
N LEU A 79 12.03 -13.14 -13.00
CA LEU A 79 12.39 -13.65 -11.68
C LEU A 79 13.28 -12.67 -10.91
N LEU A 80 14.25 -12.06 -11.60
CA LEU A 80 15.11 -11.02 -11.02
C LEU A 80 14.29 -9.80 -10.60
N LEU A 81 13.42 -9.29 -11.47
CA LEU A 81 12.53 -8.16 -11.15
C LEU A 81 11.60 -8.50 -9.98
N PHE A 82 11.04 -9.72 -9.97
CA PHE A 82 10.21 -10.19 -8.86
C PHE A 82 10.98 -10.19 -7.53
N LEU A 83 12.20 -10.72 -7.51
CA LEU A 83 13.03 -10.74 -6.31
C LEU A 83 13.42 -9.31 -5.86
N CYS A 84 13.82 -8.43 -6.79
CA CYS A 84 14.13 -7.05 -6.48
C CYS A 84 12.93 -6.30 -5.87
N VAL A 85 11.74 -6.47 -6.45
CA VAL A 85 10.51 -5.87 -5.91
C VAL A 85 10.15 -6.45 -4.55
N LEU A 86 10.33 -7.77 -4.35
CA LEU A 86 10.08 -8.40 -3.06
C LEU A 86 11.04 -7.89 -1.98
N CYS A 87 12.35 -7.85 -2.28
CA CYS A 87 13.36 -7.35 -1.35
C CYS A 87 13.12 -5.88 -0.99
N THR A 88 12.83 -5.02 -1.98
CA THR A 88 12.53 -3.60 -1.71
C THR A 88 11.24 -3.42 -0.92
N ALA A 89 10.21 -4.23 -1.16
CA ALA A 89 8.98 -4.19 -0.38
C ALA A 89 9.21 -4.62 1.09
N VAL A 90 10.01 -5.67 1.32
CA VAL A 90 10.37 -6.12 2.68
C VAL A 90 11.21 -5.07 3.39
N VAL A 91 12.26 -4.56 2.76
CA VAL A 91 13.14 -3.53 3.34
C VAL A 91 12.34 -2.25 3.63
N SER A 92 11.50 -1.80 2.70
CA SER A 92 10.66 -0.61 2.91
C SER A 92 9.73 -0.76 4.11
N LYS A 93 9.09 -1.92 4.28
CA LYS A 93 8.24 -2.21 5.44
C LYS A 93 9.03 -2.30 6.74
N ALA A 94 10.15 -3.01 6.73
CA ALA A 94 11.01 -3.13 7.90
C ALA A 94 11.54 -1.76 8.36
N SER A 95 12.04 -0.94 7.44
CA SER A 95 12.51 0.42 7.75
C SER A 95 11.41 1.30 8.32
N LEU A 96 10.19 1.24 7.78
CA LEU A 96 9.06 1.98 8.31
C LEU A 96 8.71 1.54 9.75
N LEU A 97 8.74 0.24 10.02
CA LEU A 97 8.49 -0.29 11.37
C LEU A 97 9.57 0.10 12.37
N LEU A 98 10.85 0.08 11.97
CA LEU A 98 11.96 0.51 12.82
C LEU A 98 11.87 2.00 13.15
N MET A 99 11.54 2.81 12.14
CA MET A 99 11.32 4.23 12.31
C MET A 99 10.17 4.54 13.26
N THR A 100 9.04 3.84 13.16
CA THR A 100 7.92 4.06 14.09
C THR A 100 8.23 3.55 15.49
N ASN A 101 8.99 2.45 15.64
CA ASN A 101 9.43 1.96 16.94
C ASN A 101 10.38 2.98 17.62
N ALA A 102 11.27 3.60 16.86
CA ALA A 102 12.14 4.66 17.36
C ALA A 102 11.38 5.90 17.87
N ILE A 103 10.20 6.20 17.30
CA ILE A 103 9.30 7.26 17.80
C ILE A 103 8.66 6.86 19.15
N GLY A 104 8.40 5.58 19.36
CA GLY A 104 7.77 5.06 20.59
C GLY A 104 8.69 4.98 21.81
N ASN A 105 10.00 4.93 21.59
CA ASN A 105 11.01 4.73 22.62
C ASN A 105 11.20 5.99 23.50
N ALA A 106 10.72 5.97 24.75
CA ALA A 106 10.83 7.13 25.65
C ALA A 106 12.26 7.38 26.14
N ASP A 107 13.10 6.35 26.19
CA ASP A 107 14.44 6.43 26.78
C ASP A 107 15.34 7.43 26.03
N LEU A 108 15.02 7.70 24.76
CA LEU A 108 15.75 8.62 23.90
C LEU A 108 15.31 10.09 24.05
N GLY A 109 14.21 10.38 24.76
CA GLY A 109 13.68 11.73 24.96
C GLY A 109 12.97 12.34 23.75
N ASN A 110 12.29 13.46 23.99
CA ASN A 110 11.40 14.12 23.00
C ASN A 110 12.15 14.67 21.77
N GLU A 111 13.41 15.09 21.92
CA GLU A 111 14.19 15.62 20.80
C GLU A 111 14.45 14.55 19.73
N ASN A 112 14.78 13.34 20.16
CA ASN A 112 15.01 12.21 19.25
C ASN A 112 13.70 11.78 18.60
N ARG A 113 12.61 11.71 19.37
CA ARG A 113 11.26 11.45 18.85
C ARG A 113 10.90 12.42 17.72
N ASP A 114 11.05 13.72 17.95
CA ASP A 114 10.69 14.75 16.99
C ASP A 114 11.49 14.62 15.68
N ARG A 115 12.80 14.29 15.77
CA ARG A 115 13.63 13.99 14.59
C ARG A 115 13.08 12.81 13.78
N TRP A 116 12.74 11.70 14.45
CA TRP A 116 12.17 10.53 13.78
C TRP A 116 10.79 10.82 13.17
N VAL A 117 9.96 11.64 13.82
CA VAL A 117 8.67 12.11 13.26
C VAL A 117 8.90 12.88 11.96
N TYR A 118 9.85 13.83 11.93
CA TYR A 118 10.16 14.58 10.71
C TYR A 118 10.72 13.71 9.58
N LEU A 119 11.59 12.76 9.92
CA LEU A 119 12.06 11.78 8.93
C LEU A 119 10.88 10.97 8.38
N LEU A 120 9.90 10.60 9.21
CA LEU A 120 8.74 9.80 8.81
C LEU A 120 7.81 10.61 7.89
N ILE A 121 7.59 11.88 8.21
CA ILE A 121 6.91 12.83 7.32
C ILE A 121 7.62 12.88 5.96
N GLY A 122 8.95 12.95 5.95
CA GLY A 122 9.76 12.92 4.73
C GLY A 122 9.50 11.66 3.90
N VAL A 123 9.58 10.48 4.53
CA VAL A 123 9.34 9.18 3.88
C VAL A 123 7.93 9.10 3.25
N VAL A 124 6.91 9.61 3.93
CA VAL A 124 5.52 9.63 3.44
C VAL A 124 5.33 10.66 2.30
N CYS A 125 6.01 11.81 2.38
CA CYS A 125 5.88 12.89 1.39
C CYS A 125 6.63 12.63 0.08
N ILE A 126 7.76 11.91 0.11
CA ILE A 126 8.57 11.59 -1.09
C ILE A 126 7.73 10.96 -2.23
N PRO A 127 6.94 9.89 -2.03
CA PRO A 127 6.12 9.34 -3.11
C PRO A 127 5.09 10.35 -3.62
N TYR A 128 4.52 11.20 -2.76
CA TYR A 128 3.61 12.26 -3.20
C TYR A 128 4.32 13.32 -4.04
N LEU A 129 5.54 13.72 -3.69
CA LEU A 129 6.36 14.61 -4.51
C LEU A 129 6.67 14.00 -5.88
N VAL A 130 7.03 12.71 -5.94
CA VAL A 130 7.26 12.03 -7.22
C VAL A 130 6.00 12.01 -8.07
N THR A 131 4.83 11.70 -7.49
CA THR A 131 3.55 11.73 -8.22
C THR A 131 3.17 13.15 -8.66
N PHE A 132 3.50 14.17 -7.87
CA PHE A 132 3.31 15.57 -8.23
C PHE A 132 4.12 15.91 -9.46
N PHE A 133 5.44 15.63 -9.47
CA PHE A 133 6.29 15.91 -10.62
C PHE A 133 5.86 15.13 -11.86
N GLU A 134 5.54 13.84 -11.73
CA GLU A 134 5.06 13.04 -12.85
C GLU A 134 3.77 13.61 -13.45
N SER A 135 2.79 13.94 -12.61
CA SER A 135 1.50 14.47 -13.06
C SER A 135 1.64 15.89 -13.62
N LEU A 136 2.52 16.71 -13.05
CA LEU A 136 2.86 18.03 -13.53
C LEU A 136 3.49 17.97 -14.92
N PHE A 137 4.53 17.14 -15.11
CA PHE A 137 5.16 16.98 -16.43
C PHE A 137 4.18 16.47 -17.48
N ARG A 138 3.35 15.49 -17.14
CA ARG A 138 2.29 15.03 -18.05
C ARG A 138 1.33 16.17 -18.39
N ALA A 139 0.90 16.97 -17.42
CA ALA A 139 -0.04 18.06 -17.65
C ALA A 139 0.54 19.25 -18.43
N LEU A 140 1.84 19.55 -18.28
CA LEU A 140 2.50 20.63 -19.03
C LEU A 140 2.56 20.32 -20.53
N PHE A 141 2.81 19.06 -20.90
CA PHE A 141 2.93 18.65 -22.30
C PHE A 141 1.67 17.99 -22.88
N GLY A 142 0.63 17.78 -22.05
CA GLY A 142 -0.56 17.04 -22.44
C GLY A 142 -1.84 17.87 -22.36
N ASN A 143 -2.67 17.79 -23.40
CA ASN A 143 -3.99 18.40 -23.38
C ASN A 143 -5.01 17.51 -22.65
N PHE A 144 -5.16 17.72 -21.33
CA PHE A 144 -6.11 16.99 -20.49
C PHE A 144 -7.34 17.83 -20.13
N HIS A 145 -8.49 17.17 -20.01
CA HIS A 145 -9.75 17.80 -19.61
C HIS A 145 -9.63 18.38 -18.19
N ARG A 146 -10.20 19.58 -17.97
CA ARG A 146 -10.20 20.19 -16.63
C ARG A 146 -11.27 19.54 -15.75
N PRO A 147 -10.97 19.28 -14.46
CA PRO A 147 -11.98 18.79 -13.53
C PRO A 147 -13.03 19.87 -13.24
N SER A 148 -14.29 19.45 -13.14
CA SER A 148 -15.34 20.26 -12.50
C SER A 148 -15.00 20.45 -11.02
N PHE A 149 -15.32 21.62 -10.47
CA PHE A 149 -15.04 21.98 -9.08
C PHE A 149 -15.63 20.96 -8.09
N GLY A 150 -16.87 20.51 -8.30
CA GLY A 150 -17.52 19.52 -7.43
C GLY A 150 -16.80 18.17 -7.41
N ASN A 151 -16.37 17.68 -8.58
CA ASN A 151 -15.61 16.43 -8.68
C ASN A 151 -14.25 16.55 -7.98
N MET A 152 -13.59 17.70 -8.11
CA MET A 152 -12.33 17.95 -7.42
C MET A 152 -12.50 17.97 -5.91
N ALA A 153 -13.52 18.69 -5.39
CA ALA A 153 -13.79 18.75 -3.96
C ALA A 153 -14.05 17.36 -3.36
N TRP A 154 -14.81 16.52 -4.06
CA TRP A 154 -15.06 15.15 -3.63
C TRP A 154 -13.80 14.26 -3.62
N ILE A 155 -12.93 14.37 -4.64
CA ILE A 155 -11.63 13.68 -4.66
C ILE A 155 -10.77 14.11 -3.48
N LEU A 156 -10.66 15.42 -3.23
CA LEU A 156 -9.89 15.95 -2.10
C LEU A 156 -10.44 15.48 -0.75
N LEU A 157 -11.76 15.36 -0.61
CA LEU A 157 -12.39 14.82 0.60
C LEU A 157 -11.96 13.37 0.83
N VAL A 158 -12.07 12.49 -0.18
CA VAL A 158 -11.66 11.09 -0.06
C VAL A 158 -10.17 10.96 0.25
N GLU A 159 -9.32 11.75 -0.41
CA GLU A 159 -7.88 11.80 -0.13
C GLU A 159 -7.57 12.35 1.27
N SER A 160 -8.42 13.21 1.81
CA SER A 160 -8.30 13.71 3.19
C SER A 160 -8.59 12.63 4.21
N ILE A 161 -9.69 11.89 4.00
CA ILE A 161 -10.07 10.75 4.84
C ILE A 161 -8.95 9.71 4.86
N HIS A 162 -8.43 9.35 3.69
CA HIS A 162 -7.34 8.39 3.57
C HIS A 162 -6.05 8.89 4.22
N SER A 163 -5.66 10.15 3.98
CA SER A 163 -4.47 10.77 4.59
C SER A 163 -4.57 10.82 6.11
N PHE A 164 -5.76 11.15 6.65
CA PHE A 164 -6.00 11.13 8.09
C PHE A 164 -5.82 9.73 8.67
N GLY A 165 -6.40 8.70 8.02
CA GLY A 165 -6.23 7.30 8.42
C GLY A 165 -4.76 6.85 8.43
N LEU A 166 -3.99 7.23 7.41
CA LEU A 166 -2.55 6.95 7.34
C LEU A 166 -1.78 7.64 8.47
N CYS A 167 -2.07 8.92 8.75
CA CYS A 167 -1.39 9.66 9.81
C CYS A 167 -1.76 9.12 11.21
N LEU A 168 -3.03 8.76 11.42
CA LEU A 168 -3.48 8.11 12.66
C LEU A 168 -2.74 6.78 12.88
N LEU A 169 -2.63 5.97 11.82
CA LEU A 169 -1.89 4.71 11.87
C LEU A 169 -0.40 4.96 12.19
N LEU A 170 0.27 5.86 11.47
CA LEU A 170 1.71 6.07 11.55
C LEU A 170 2.18 6.80 12.82
N PHE A 171 1.44 7.80 13.30
CA PHE A 171 1.88 8.64 14.42
C PHE A 171 1.28 8.22 15.77
N ARG A 172 0.10 7.58 15.79
CA ARG A 172 -0.49 7.09 17.04
C ARG A 172 -0.34 5.59 17.21
N VAL A 173 -0.83 4.82 16.24
CA VAL A 173 -0.96 3.36 16.42
C VAL A 173 0.39 2.64 16.37
N LEU A 174 1.22 2.87 15.35
CA LEU A 174 2.48 2.13 15.18
C LEU A 174 3.51 2.38 16.28
N PRO A 175 3.74 3.63 16.76
CA PRO A 175 4.76 3.88 17.79
C PRO A 175 4.43 3.25 19.15
N CYS A 176 3.15 2.94 19.41
CA CYS A 176 2.71 2.32 20.66
C CYS A 176 2.73 0.79 20.63
N LEU A 177 3.12 0.18 19.52
CA LEU A 177 2.99 -1.26 19.30
C LEU A 177 4.32 -1.92 18.94
N ASP A 178 4.49 -3.15 19.42
CA ASP A 178 5.63 -3.98 19.06
C ASP A 178 5.69 -4.25 17.54
N THR A 179 6.91 -4.35 17.02
CA THR A 179 7.19 -4.59 15.59
C THR A 179 6.38 -5.75 15.01
N VAL A 180 6.21 -6.85 15.76
CA VAL A 180 5.42 -8.02 15.31
C VAL A 180 3.94 -7.69 15.20
N ARG A 181 3.39 -6.93 16.15
CA ARG A 181 1.97 -6.51 16.14
C ARG A 181 1.69 -5.51 15.03
N CYS A 182 2.60 -4.57 14.82
CA CYS A 182 2.55 -3.65 13.69
C CYS A 182 2.56 -4.40 12.35
N LEU A 183 3.37 -5.44 12.22
CA LEU A 183 3.42 -6.27 11.01
C LEU A 183 2.09 -7.00 10.77
N LEU A 184 1.50 -7.59 11.82
CA LEU A 184 0.18 -8.23 11.74
C LEU A 184 -0.92 -7.22 11.38
N LEU A 185 -0.88 -6.02 11.95
CA LEU A 185 -1.84 -4.96 11.68
C LEU A 185 -1.75 -4.45 10.23
N MET A 186 -0.53 -4.30 9.69
CA MET A 186 -0.34 -3.94 8.28
C MET A 186 -0.88 -5.00 7.32
N ASN A 187 -0.88 -6.28 7.70
CA ASN A 187 -1.54 -7.33 6.91
C ASN A 187 -3.07 -7.21 6.99
N ALA A 188 -3.60 -6.83 8.15
CA ALA A 188 -5.03 -6.63 8.36
C ALA A 188 -5.63 -5.44 7.58
N LEU A 189 -4.81 -4.50 7.07
CA LEU A 189 -5.28 -3.39 6.22
C LEU A 189 -6.14 -3.86 5.04
N CYS A 190 -5.80 -5.01 4.45
CA CYS A 190 -6.49 -5.55 3.29
C CYS A 190 -7.87 -6.18 3.60
N SER A 191 -8.23 -6.33 4.89
CA SER A 191 -9.48 -7.00 5.31
C SER A 191 -10.73 -6.32 4.76
N ILE A 192 -10.76 -4.98 4.77
CA ILE A 192 -11.92 -4.21 4.32
C ILE A 192 -12.07 -4.29 2.79
N PRO A 193 -11.01 -4.07 1.98
CA PRO A 193 -11.07 -4.34 0.53
C PRO A 193 -11.50 -5.77 0.16
N ALA A 194 -11.00 -6.79 0.86
CA ALA A 194 -11.39 -8.18 0.58
C ALA A 194 -12.87 -8.41 0.89
N THR A 195 -13.36 -7.83 1.99
CA THR A 195 -14.78 -7.87 2.36
C THR A 195 -15.63 -7.15 1.31
N LEU A 196 -15.22 -5.96 0.88
CA LEU A 196 -15.91 -5.21 -0.18
C LEU A 196 -15.93 -5.97 -1.51
N ARG A 197 -14.82 -6.60 -1.88
CA ARG A 197 -14.73 -7.44 -3.08
C ARG A 197 -15.75 -8.58 -3.03
N LEU A 198 -15.92 -9.24 -1.89
CA LEU A 198 -16.86 -10.34 -1.73
C LEU A 198 -18.32 -9.94 -2.02
N PHE A 199 -18.71 -8.71 -1.64
CA PHE A 199 -20.07 -8.18 -1.78
C PHE A 199 -20.32 -7.36 -3.05
N ALA A 200 -19.35 -6.56 -3.50
CA ALA A 200 -19.55 -5.55 -4.55
C ALA A 200 -19.06 -5.97 -5.94
N THR A 201 -18.28 -7.05 -6.06
CA THR A 201 -17.72 -7.49 -7.36
C THR A 201 -18.79 -8.08 -8.27
N LYS A 202 -18.76 -7.68 -9.56
CA LYS A 202 -19.55 -8.35 -10.59
C LYS A 202 -18.92 -9.71 -10.92
N ARG A 203 -19.58 -10.81 -10.52
CA ARG A 203 -19.09 -12.17 -10.83
C ARG A 203 -19.35 -12.53 -12.30
N SER A 204 -18.45 -13.36 -12.84
CA SER A 204 -18.58 -13.93 -14.19
C SER A 204 -19.84 -14.78 -14.31
N ASP A 205 -20.42 -14.82 -15.52
CA ASP A 205 -21.62 -15.62 -15.82
C ASP A 205 -21.31 -17.12 -15.82
N ASP A 206 -20.04 -17.51 -16.02
CA ASP A 206 -19.58 -18.89 -15.95
C ASP A 206 -19.71 -19.44 -14.51
N PRO A 207 -20.53 -20.48 -14.26
CA PRO A 207 -20.82 -20.96 -12.91
C PRO A 207 -19.57 -21.48 -12.19
N ARG A 208 -18.66 -22.16 -12.91
CA ARG A 208 -17.39 -22.65 -12.32
C ARG A 208 -16.49 -21.50 -11.88
N ARG A 209 -16.24 -20.52 -12.75
CA ARG A 209 -15.41 -19.35 -12.41
C ARG A 209 -16.03 -18.52 -11.30
N LYS A 210 -17.36 -18.37 -11.29
CA LYS A 210 -18.12 -17.69 -10.23
C LYS A 210 -17.93 -18.34 -8.87
N VAL A 211 -18.03 -19.67 -8.79
CA VAL A 211 -17.83 -20.40 -7.54
C VAL A 211 -16.37 -20.35 -7.11
N THR A 212 -15.41 -20.59 -8.02
CA THR A 212 -13.98 -20.52 -7.69
C THR A 212 -13.56 -19.14 -7.17
N THR A 213 -13.98 -18.07 -7.85
CA THR A 213 -13.68 -16.69 -7.40
C THR A 213 -14.33 -16.38 -6.06
N ALA A 214 -15.58 -16.82 -5.83
CA ALA A 214 -16.24 -16.65 -4.55
C ALA A 214 -15.52 -17.39 -3.41
N ILE A 215 -15.09 -18.63 -3.62
CA ILE A 215 -14.34 -19.40 -2.61
C ILE A 215 -13.00 -18.72 -2.31
N LEU A 216 -12.25 -18.30 -3.33
CA LEU A 216 -10.98 -17.61 -3.14
C LEU A 216 -11.15 -16.28 -2.40
N ASP A 217 -12.20 -15.51 -2.71
CA ASP A 217 -12.50 -14.26 -2.00
C ASP A 217 -12.89 -14.53 -0.53
N VAL A 218 -13.67 -15.59 -0.24
CA VAL A 218 -14.00 -16.00 1.14
C VAL A 218 -12.73 -16.42 1.89
N LEU A 219 -11.87 -17.24 1.30
CA LEU A 219 -10.61 -17.66 1.91
C LEU A 219 -9.69 -16.46 2.19
N ALA A 220 -9.64 -15.49 1.28
CA ALA A 220 -8.87 -14.26 1.47
C ALA A 220 -9.40 -13.44 2.65
N VAL A 221 -10.73 -13.29 2.78
CA VAL A 221 -11.36 -12.62 3.92
C VAL A 221 -11.05 -13.35 5.23
N LEU A 222 -11.20 -14.68 5.26
CA LEU A 222 -10.90 -15.47 6.47
C LEU A 222 -9.43 -15.35 6.90
N MET A 223 -8.51 -15.39 5.93
CA MET A 223 -7.06 -15.25 6.19
C MET A 223 -6.68 -13.87 6.73
N GLN A 224 -7.34 -12.81 6.27
CA GLN A 224 -7.06 -11.45 6.73
C GLN A 224 -7.75 -11.14 8.06
N LEU A 225 -8.96 -11.64 8.26
CA LEU A 225 -9.70 -11.50 9.51
C LEU A 225 -8.99 -12.21 10.67
N SER A 226 -8.38 -13.37 10.43
CA SER A 226 -7.61 -14.08 11.47
C SER A 226 -6.42 -13.25 11.96
N ALA A 227 -5.68 -12.60 11.05
CA ALA A 227 -4.58 -11.71 11.41
C ALA A 227 -5.06 -10.51 12.25
N TYR A 228 -6.22 -9.94 11.89
CA TYR A 228 -6.83 -8.85 12.65
C TYR A 228 -7.26 -9.28 14.06
N VAL A 229 -7.93 -10.43 14.18
CA VAL A 229 -8.37 -10.97 15.48
C VAL A 229 -7.16 -11.29 16.37
N ILE A 230 -6.10 -11.90 15.82
CA ILE A 230 -4.88 -12.19 16.57
C ILE A 230 -4.24 -10.90 17.07
N ALA A 231 -4.18 -9.84 16.25
CA ALA A 231 -3.65 -8.54 16.67
C ALA A 231 -4.46 -7.95 17.83
N LEU A 232 -5.80 -7.93 17.74
CA LEU A 232 -6.68 -7.40 18.78
C LEU A 232 -6.65 -8.23 20.08
N VAL A 233 -6.65 -9.55 19.97
CA VAL A 233 -6.59 -10.45 21.13
C VAL A 233 -5.23 -10.33 21.83
N SER A 234 -4.14 -10.23 21.06
CA SER A 234 -2.80 -10.00 21.62
C SER A 234 -2.74 -8.69 22.40
N MET A 235 -3.33 -7.61 21.89
CA MET A 235 -3.40 -6.31 22.59
C MET A 235 -4.18 -6.40 23.91
N LYS A 236 -5.31 -7.10 23.92
CA LYS A 236 -6.13 -7.27 25.13
C LYS A 236 -5.45 -8.12 26.21
N SER A 237 -4.64 -9.10 25.79
CA SER A 237 -3.99 -10.04 26.72
C SER A 237 -2.85 -9.43 27.55
N GLU A 238 -2.23 -8.35 27.08
CA GLU A 238 -1.15 -7.67 27.82
C GLU A 238 -1.68 -6.63 28.80
N CYS A 239 -2.83 -6.01 28.51
CA CYS A 239 -3.54 -5.14 29.46
C CYS A 239 -3.97 -5.85 30.77
N VAL A 240 -3.99 -7.19 30.77
CA VAL A 240 -4.37 -8.01 31.95
C VAL A 240 -3.18 -8.35 32.84
N LYS A 241 -1.94 -8.14 32.40
CA LYS A 241 -0.74 -8.54 33.17
C LYS A 241 -0.16 -7.46 34.09
N THR A 242 -0.79 -6.31 34.24
CA THR A 242 -0.31 -5.26 35.17
C THR A 242 -1.26 -5.09 36.35
N GLN A 243 -1.30 -6.09 37.24
CA GLN A 243 -1.62 -5.87 38.65
C GLN A 243 -1.23 -7.11 39.48
N GLU A 244 -0.12 -7.03 40.20
CA GLU A 244 -0.13 -7.46 41.59
C GLU A 244 0.33 -6.29 42.47
N PRO A 245 -0.47 -5.91 43.48
CA PRO A 245 -0.10 -4.87 44.43
C PRO A 245 1.06 -5.35 45.29
N THR A 246 2.04 -4.48 45.47
CA THR A 246 3.03 -4.55 46.55
C THR A 246 2.29 -4.68 47.89
N ASP A 247 2.58 -5.74 48.65
CA ASP A 247 2.34 -5.71 50.09
C ASP A 247 3.38 -6.53 50.88
N ASN A 248 3.89 -5.85 51.92
CA ASN A 248 4.55 -6.33 53.14
C ASN A 248 6.04 -6.76 53.05
N SER A 249 6.97 -6.36 53.93
CA SER A 249 6.87 -5.63 55.21
C SER A 249 8.27 -5.33 55.80
N LYS A 250 8.41 -4.19 56.50
CA LYS A 250 9.24 -3.86 57.69
C LYS A 250 10.72 -4.32 57.79
N GLY A 251 11.62 -3.35 58.03
CA GLY A 251 12.89 -3.59 58.73
C GLY A 251 13.94 -2.46 58.68
N THR A 252 13.91 -1.60 59.70
CA THR A 252 15.06 -1.02 60.45
C THR A 252 16.19 -0.23 59.76
N SER A 253 16.43 0.97 60.30
CA SER A 253 17.59 1.85 60.07
C SER A 253 18.93 1.28 60.53
N THR A 254 19.98 1.35 59.69
CA THR A 254 21.37 1.58 60.14
C THR A 254 22.29 2.07 59.01
N SER A 255 23.13 3.06 59.32
CA SER A 255 24.27 3.52 58.50
C SER A 255 25.33 2.43 58.29
N GLY A 256 25.96 2.43 57.12
CA GLY A 256 27.16 1.63 56.83
C GLY A 256 27.81 2.05 55.51
N THR A 257 29.11 2.33 55.59
CA THR A 257 29.98 2.85 54.52
C THR A 257 30.48 1.74 53.57
N CYS A 258 30.96 2.17 52.40
CA CYS A 258 32.00 1.64 51.49
C CYS A 258 31.76 0.47 50.49
N THR A 259 32.02 0.83 49.21
CA THR A 259 32.79 0.17 48.14
C THR A 259 32.33 -1.15 47.50
N GLY A 260 32.17 -1.12 46.17
CA GLY A 260 32.67 -2.17 45.27
C GLY A 260 31.63 -2.96 44.46
N LEU A 261 31.90 -3.07 43.15
CA LEU A 261 31.47 -4.12 42.20
C LEU A 261 30.08 -4.03 41.54
N ARG A 262 30.05 -3.23 40.46
CA ARG A 262 29.62 -3.60 39.10
C ARG A 262 28.89 -4.96 38.97
N GLY A 263 27.57 -4.91 38.99
CA GLY A 263 26.68 -5.95 38.47
C GLY A 263 25.52 -5.26 37.77
N GLY A 264 25.57 -5.19 36.43
CA GLY A 264 24.55 -4.56 35.61
C GLY A 264 23.24 -5.34 35.67
N GLY A 265 22.34 -4.91 36.55
CA GLY A 265 20.92 -5.26 36.49
C GLY A 265 20.22 -4.34 35.48
N PHE A 266 19.94 -4.89 34.30
CA PHE A 266 19.10 -4.29 33.26
C PHE A 266 17.68 -4.08 33.83
N MET A 267 17.36 -2.85 34.22
CA MET A 267 15.99 -2.46 34.58
C MET A 267 15.20 -2.21 33.30
N THR A 268 14.44 -3.20 32.86
CA THR A 268 13.39 -3.03 31.84
C THR A 268 12.16 -2.37 32.48
N GLY A 269 12.28 -1.09 32.79
CA GLY A 269 11.12 -0.21 32.94
C GLY A 269 10.97 0.57 31.63
N SER A 270 10.63 -0.13 30.55
CA SER A 270 10.44 0.46 29.22
C SER A 270 9.15 1.26 29.23
N GLY A 271 9.22 2.50 29.72
CA GLY A 271 8.15 3.45 29.55
C GLY A 271 8.05 3.83 28.06
N SER A 272 6.90 3.72 27.42
CA SER A 272 6.71 4.33 26.09
C SER A 272 6.59 5.86 26.24
N ALA A 273 6.94 6.65 25.22
CA ALA A 273 6.81 8.12 25.28
C ALA A 273 5.35 8.60 25.47
N TRP A 274 4.41 7.64 25.42
CA TRP A 274 2.97 7.79 25.50
C TRP A 274 2.40 7.24 26.83
N ASP A 275 3.22 6.63 27.70
CA ASP A 275 2.77 5.97 28.94
C ASP A 275 2.14 6.93 29.96
N ASN A 276 2.55 8.21 29.94
CA ASN A 276 1.97 9.24 30.79
C ASN A 276 0.75 9.94 30.18
N ALA A 277 0.39 9.60 28.93
CA ALA A 277 -0.66 10.30 28.18
C ALA A 277 -1.86 9.40 27.83
N TYR A 278 -1.66 8.11 27.52
CA TYR A 278 -2.77 7.23 27.10
C TYR A 278 -2.52 5.77 27.50
N SER A 279 -3.47 5.17 28.23
CA SER A 279 -3.48 3.72 28.45
C SER A 279 -3.86 3.02 27.13
N LEU A 280 -3.16 1.92 26.79
CA LEU A 280 -3.40 1.12 25.58
C LEU A 280 -4.90 0.75 25.36
N SER A 281 -5.71 0.73 26.42
CA SER A 281 -7.16 0.52 26.37
C SER A 281 -7.94 1.62 25.62
N ASP A 282 -7.50 2.88 25.69
CA ASP A 282 -8.13 4.03 25.02
C ASP A 282 -7.90 4.03 23.50
N MET A 283 -6.88 3.32 23.02
CA MET A 283 -6.52 3.24 21.59
C MET A 283 -7.30 2.15 20.82
N SER A 284 -8.20 1.41 21.49
CA SER A 284 -8.91 0.26 20.90
C SER A 284 -9.78 0.63 19.69
N TRP A 285 -10.30 1.86 19.64
CA TRP A 285 -11.13 2.35 18.53
C TRP A 285 -10.30 3.01 17.41
N GLU A 286 -9.11 3.49 17.72
CA GLU A 286 -8.21 4.15 16.76
C GLU A 286 -7.75 3.17 15.69
N ILE A 287 -7.48 1.93 16.08
CA ILE A 287 -7.05 0.85 15.18
C ILE A 287 -8.11 0.54 14.10
N PRO A 288 -9.35 0.10 14.43
CA PRO A 288 -10.37 -0.16 13.42
C PRO A 288 -10.69 1.09 12.59
N LEU A 289 -10.67 2.27 13.22
CA LEU A 289 -10.90 3.52 12.50
C LEU A 289 -9.80 3.77 11.46
N ALA A 290 -8.53 3.65 11.83
CA ALA A 290 -7.41 3.84 10.90
C ALA A 290 -7.48 2.86 9.72
N LEU A 291 -7.77 1.57 10.00
CA LEU A 291 -7.93 0.56 8.95
C LEU A 291 -9.08 0.93 7.99
N LEU A 292 -10.22 1.37 8.54
CA LEU A 292 -11.38 1.82 7.75
C LEU A 292 -11.02 3.01 6.85
N LEU A 293 -10.44 4.05 7.44
CA LEU A 293 -10.09 5.28 6.74
C LEU A 293 -9.07 5.02 5.63
N ILE A 294 -8.03 4.21 5.90
CA ILE A 294 -7.03 3.85 4.89
C ILE A 294 -7.67 3.09 3.74
N SER A 295 -8.61 2.18 4.03
CA SER A 295 -9.23 1.34 3.01
C SER A 295 -9.97 2.11 1.92
N THR A 296 -10.46 3.33 2.22
CA THR A 296 -11.29 4.14 1.31
C THR A 296 -10.66 4.38 -0.05
N ASN A 297 -9.33 4.53 -0.10
CA ASN A 297 -8.58 4.74 -1.35
C ASN A 297 -8.64 3.52 -2.29
N TRP A 298 -8.87 2.33 -1.74
CA TRP A 298 -8.94 1.10 -2.53
C TRP A 298 -10.35 0.79 -3.05
N TRP A 299 -11.38 1.47 -2.54
CA TRP A 299 -12.77 1.12 -2.86
C TRP A 299 -13.08 1.23 -4.36
N GLU A 300 -12.41 2.12 -5.10
CA GLU A 300 -12.55 2.25 -6.56
C GLU A 300 -12.11 1.01 -7.35
N ASN A 301 -11.20 0.22 -6.79
CA ASN A 301 -10.65 -0.97 -7.42
C ASN A 301 -11.52 -2.20 -7.18
N PHE A 302 -12.28 -2.21 -6.08
CA PHE A 302 -13.09 -3.37 -5.66
C PHE A 302 -14.59 -3.18 -5.89
N CYS A 303 -15.08 -1.95 -6.07
CA CYS A 303 -16.49 -1.67 -6.29
C CYS A 303 -16.78 -1.36 -7.77
N ASP A 304 -17.40 -2.30 -8.47
CA ASP A 304 -17.89 -2.08 -9.85
C ASP A 304 -19.32 -1.53 -9.90
N LYS A 305 -20.01 -1.52 -8.75
CA LYS A 305 -21.39 -1.03 -8.58
C LYS A 305 -21.42 0.02 -7.46
N ASP A 306 -22.46 0.86 -7.48
CA ASP A 306 -22.70 1.77 -6.37
C ASP A 306 -22.99 0.99 -5.09
N LEU A 307 -22.33 1.40 -4.00
CA LEU A 307 -22.48 0.77 -2.70
C LEU A 307 -23.76 1.29 -2.04
N ARG A 308 -24.66 0.36 -1.71
CA ARG A 308 -25.83 0.59 -0.86
C ARG A 308 -25.62 -0.17 0.44
N ILE A 309 -25.14 0.51 1.47
CA ILE A 309 -25.00 -0.05 2.81
C ILE A 309 -26.13 0.54 3.65
N GLY A 310 -27.27 -0.17 3.72
CA GLY A 310 -28.46 0.31 4.42
C GLY A 310 -28.95 1.66 3.89
N CYS A 311 -28.92 2.70 4.74
CA CYS A 311 -29.32 4.07 4.40
C CYS A 311 -28.25 4.88 3.64
N LEU A 312 -27.00 4.40 3.60
CA LEU A 312 -25.87 5.13 3.06
C LEU A 312 -25.66 4.75 1.58
N TYR A 313 -25.96 5.68 0.67
CA TYR A 313 -25.73 5.55 -0.76
C TYR A 313 -24.41 6.20 -1.15
N LEU A 314 -23.42 5.39 -1.51
CA LEU A 314 -22.11 5.84 -1.98
C LEU A 314 -22.01 5.59 -3.50
N PRO A 315 -22.06 6.66 -4.33
CA PRO A 315 -21.96 6.55 -5.79
C PRO A 315 -20.51 6.31 -6.24
N VAL A 316 -19.93 5.17 -5.88
CA VAL A 316 -18.52 4.82 -6.15
C VAL A 316 -18.24 4.67 -7.64
N LYS A 317 -19.23 4.25 -8.43
CA LYS A 317 -19.06 4.13 -9.89
C LYS A 317 -18.89 5.50 -10.56
N ASN A 318 -19.76 6.45 -10.22
CA ASN A 318 -19.66 7.82 -10.75
C ASN A 318 -18.36 8.49 -10.31
N TYR A 319 -17.92 8.24 -9.08
CA TYR A 319 -16.64 8.68 -8.57
C TYR A 319 -15.47 8.14 -9.40
N LYS A 320 -15.43 6.82 -9.61
CA LYS A 320 -14.41 6.15 -10.43
C LYS A 320 -14.34 6.73 -11.85
N ASP A 321 -15.50 6.89 -12.50
CA ASP A 321 -15.57 7.43 -13.85
C ASP A 321 -15.13 8.90 -13.91
N ALA A 322 -15.49 9.70 -12.90
CA ALA A 322 -15.02 11.08 -12.77
C ALA A 322 -13.49 11.13 -12.59
N LEU A 323 -12.93 10.33 -11.68
CA LEU A 323 -11.50 10.28 -11.40
C LEU A 323 -10.70 9.86 -12.64
N HIS A 324 -11.16 8.84 -13.38
CA HIS A 324 -10.49 8.39 -14.61
C HIS A 324 -10.40 9.48 -15.67
N ARG A 325 -11.41 10.36 -15.78
CA ARG A 325 -11.41 11.45 -16.77
C ARG A 325 -10.45 12.58 -16.42
N VAL A 326 -10.24 12.86 -15.13
CA VAL A 326 -9.49 14.04 -14.67
C VAL A 326 -8.16 13.71 -14.00
N ARG A 327 -7.79 12.43 -13.96
CA ARG A 327 -6.68 11.83 -13.20
C ARG A 327 -5.41 12.68 -13.18
N THR A 328 -4.89 13.06 -14.34
CA THR A 328 -3.63 13.79 -14.43
C THR A 328 -3.69 15.13 -13.69
N LYS A 329 -4.75 15.92 -13.89
CA LYS A 329 -4.90 17.23 -13.25
C LYS A 329 -5.35 17.13 -11.79
N ALA A 330 -6.17 16.12 -11.46
CA ALA A 330 -6.59 15.86 -10.10
C ALA A 330 -5.40 15.47 -9.20
N TYR A 331 -4.48 14.63 -9.68
CA TYR A 331 -3.33 14.21 -8.89
C TYR A 331 -2.31 15.31 -8.63
N ILE A 332 -2.23 16.35 -9.45
CA ILE A 332 -1.39 17.52 -9.14
C ILE A 332 -1.87 18.19 -7.84
N LEU A 333 -3.17 18.50 -7.76
CA LEU A 333 -3.72 19.13 -6.58
C LEU A 333 -3.80 18.17 -5.39
N ALA A 334 -4.21 16.92 -5.63
CA ALA A 334 -4.32 15.91 -4.58
C ALA A 334 -2.96 15.59 -3.94
N SER A 335 -1.87 15.46 -4.71
CA SER A 335 -0.55 15.17 -4.14
C SER A 335 -0.03 16.32 -3.25
N LEU A 336 -0.16 17.57 -3.69
CA LEU A 336 0.17 18.75 -2.87
C LEU A 336 -0.71 18.82 -1.61
N TRP A 337 -2.00 18.54 -1.76
CA TRP A 337 -2.94 18.49 -0.66
C TRP A 337 -2.55 17.44 0.38
N LYS A 338 -2.17 16.22 -0.04
CA LYS A 338 -1.71 15.15 0.86
C LYS A 338 -0.43 15.51 1.59
N ILE A 339 0.52 16.18 0.94
CA ILE A 339 1.71 16.70 1.61
C ILE A 339 1.30 17.68 2.72
N GLY A 340 0.48 18.67 2.42
CA GLY A 340 -0.02 19.64 3.40
C GLY A 340 -0.76 18.98 4.57
N LEU A 341 -1.63 18.02 4.27
CA LEU A 341 -2.34 17.24 5.29
C LEU A 341 -1.40 16.39 6.15
N THR A 342 -0.34 15.84 5.58
CA THR A 342 0.61 15.00 6.34
C THR A 342 1.32 15.84 7.39
N PHE A 343 1.77 17.05 7.03
CA PHE A 343 2.30 18.02 8.00
C PHE A 343 1.24 18.43 9.02
N GLY A 344 0.05 18.85 8.58
CA GLY A 344 -1.03 19.31 9.46
C GLY A 344 -1.47 18.24 10.47
N PHE A 345 -1.64 17.00 10.03
CA PHE A 345 -1.99 15.89 10.91
C PHE A 345 -0.85 15.44 11.81
N ALA A 346 0.41 15.56 11.39
CA ALA A 346 1.55 15.28 12.28
C ALA A 346 1.55 16.25 13.48
N TYR A 347 1.36 17.55 13.25
CA TYR A 347 1.25 18.54 14.34
C TYR A 347 -0.02 18.37 15.19
N LEU A 348 -1.10 17.84 14.61
CA LEU A 348 -2.35 17.59 15.33
C LEU A 348 -2.28 16.34 16.21
N LEU A 349 -1.62 15.28 15.74
CA LEU A 349 -1.62 13.97 16.38
C LEU A 349 -0.44 13.76 17.33
N VAL A 350 0.69 14.43 17.09
CA VAL A 350 1.88 14.32 17.96
C VAL A 350 1.88 15.46 18.97
N PRO A 351 1.78 15.19 20.29
CA PRO A 351 1.77 16.21 21.32
C PRO A 351 3.14 16.87 21.44
N ASP A 352 3.12 18.20 21.61
CA ASP A 352 4.31 19.03 21.82
C ASP A 352 5.40 18.84 20.75
N LEU A 353 5.01 18.66 19.48
CA LEU A 353 5.96 18.55 18.37
C LEU A 353 6.69 19.88 18.16
N SER A 354 8.00 19.89 18.40
CA SER A 354 8.84 21.07 18.16
C SER A 354 8.92 21.40 16.67
N LEU A 355 9.14 22.68 16.34
CA LEU A 355 9.34 23.10 14.95
C LEU A 355 10.60 22.46 14.37
N VAL A 356 10.59 22.18 13.06
CA VAL A 356 11.67 21.44 12.38
C VAL A 356 13.07 22.01 12.64
N HIS A 357 13.20 23.34 12.64
CA HIS A 357 14.49 23.98 12.87
C HIS A 357 15.01 23.77 14.31
N VAL A 358 14.11 23.62 15.29
CA VAL A 358 14.47 23.32 16.68
C VAL A 358 14.88 21.85 16.81
N ALA A 359 14.11 20.94 16.21
CA ALA A 359 14.37 19.51 16.24
C ALA A 359 15.76 19.14 15.69
N PHE A 360 16.23 19.84 14.66
CA PHE A 360 17.52 19.60 14.01
C PHE A 360 18.65 20.56 14.43
N LYS A 361 18.39 21.52 15.33
CA LYS A 361 19.40 22.52 15.75
C LYS A 361 20.67 21.92 16.33
N GLY A 362 20.57 20.75 16.98
CA GLY A 362 21.72 20.03 17.54
C GLY A 362 22.68 19.44 16.50
N PHE A 363 22.33 19.40 15.21
CA PHE A 363 23.20 18.85 14.16
C PHE A 363 24.25 19.84 13.66
N ASP A 364 23.99 21.14 13.79
CA ASP A 364 24.91 22.21 13.35
C ASP A 364 25.92 22.62 14.44
N GLY A 365 25.83 22.03 15.65
CA GLY A 365 26.57 22.48 16.84
C GLY A 365 27.72 21.58 17.32
N ASP A 366 27.81 20.32 16.87
CA ASP A 366 28.85 19.39 17.34
C ASP A 366 30.11 19.45 16.45
N THR A 367 30.70 20.63 16.38
CA THR A 367 32.16 20.79 16.29
C THR A 367 32.63 21.48 17.56
N CYS A 368 32.88 20.68 18.61
CA CYS A 368 33.82 21.01 19.66
C CYS A 368 34.47 19.74 20.20
#